data_AF-A0A497J7A9-F1
#
_entry.id   AF-A0A497J7A9-F1
#
_cell.length_a   1.000
_cell.length_b   1.000
_cell.length_c   1.000
_cell.angle_alpha   90.00
_cell.angle_beta   90.00
_cell.angle_gamma   90.00
#
_symmetry.space_group_name_H-M   'P 1'
#
loop_
_entity.id
_entity.type
_entity.pdbx_description
1 polymer ?
#
loop_
_entity_poly.entity_id
_entity_poly.type
_entity_poly.pdbx_seq_one_letter_code
_entity_poly.pdbx_strand_id
1 'polypeptide(L)'
;MFSEDEFYEALQAYKKETSSRDSNDFTYLRKNNAFFNDIKSKEDIEEQIKIFVELISKMDRDNYANRYVIQVFILEFCKYLDKDFLFNITDSKLFFELKELIKKFTNEIYENNKKFMQNLSLHSLEHLLEDYGTLLKYMKLEEREEKKVESIWPGNKLW
;
A
#
# COMPACT_ATOMS: atom_id res chain seq x y z
N MET A 1 -12.14 -2.15 3.49
CA MET A 1 -11.08 -1.38 2.82
C MET A 1 -10.70 -0.40 3.88
N PHE A 2 -9.41 -0.23 4.16
CA PHE A 2 -8.98 0.65 5.23
C PHE A 2 -9.25 2.11 4.85
N SER A 3 -10.18 2.72 5.56
CA SER A 3 -10.71 4.06 5.33
C SER A 3 -10.03 5.13 6.18
N GLU A 4 -10.31 6.40 5.88
CA GLU A 4 -9.82 7.53 6.67
C GLU A 4 -10.38 7.54 8.10
N ASP A 5 -11.65 7.17 8.29
CA ASP A 5 -12.26 7.05 9.61
C ASP A 5 -11.58 5.94 10.43
N GLU A 6 -11.36 4.77 9.84
CA GLU A 6 -10.64 3.66 10.49
C GLU A 6 -9.18 4.03 10.82
N PHE A 7 -8.55 4.88 10.00
CA PHE A 7 -7.23 5.43 10.32
C PHE A 7 -7.26 6.31 11.56
N TYR A 8 -8.23 7.22 11.68
CA TYR A 8 -8.37 8.04 12.87
C TYR A 8 -8.66 7.21 14.12
N GLU A 9 -9.53 6.19 14.03
CA GLU A 9 -9.79 5.26 15.12
C GLU A 9 -8.52 4.53 15.56
N ALA A 10 -7.77 3.99 14.60
CA ALA A 10 -6.52 3.29 14.87
C ALA A 10 -5.46 4.22 15.47
N LEU A 11 -5.40 5.47 15.02
CA LEU A 11 -4.51 6.48 15.58
C LEU A 11 -4.82 6.80 17.04
N GLN A 12 -6.10 6.93 17.39
CA GLN A 12 -6.50 7.15 18.79
C GLN A 12 -6.21 5.92 19.65
N ALA A 13 -6.48 4.72 19.14
CA ALA A 13 -6.16 3.47 19.82
C ALA A 13 -4.65 3.35 20.10
N TYR A 14 -3.81 3.72 19.13
CA TYR A 14 -2.35 3.67 19.29
C TYR A 14 -1.84 4.70 20.30
N LYS A 15 -2.38 5.92 20.28
CA LYS A 15 -2.07 6.94 21.29
C LYS A 15 -2.45 6.50 22.70
N LYS A 16 -3.57 5.78 22.86
CA LYS A 16 -3.99 5.23 24.16
C LYS A 16 -3.10 4.08 24.62
N GLU A 17 -2.75 3.17 23.72
CA GLU A 17 -1.80 2.07 23.96
C GLU A 17 -0.41 2.57 24.38
N THR A 18 0.08 3.65 23.77
CA THR A 18 1.39 4.22 24.11
C THR A 18 1.40 5.07 25.39
N SER A 19 0.25 5.57 25.84
CA SER A 19 0.13 6.42 27.03
C SER A 19 -0.30 5.66 28.30
N SER A 20 -0.85 4.45 28.17
CA SER A 20 -1.30 3.62 29.30
C SER A 20 -0.62 2.26 29.29
N ARG A 21 -0.03 1.85 30.43
CA ARG A 21 0.73 0.60 30.58
C ARG A 21 -0.09 -0.68 30.33
N ASP A 22 -1.40 -0.62 30.44
CA ASP A 22 -2.29 -1.79 30.35
C ASP A 22 -3.22 -1.77 29.11
N SER A 23 -3.04 -0.81 28.20
CA SER A 23 -3.87 -0.70 27.00
C SER A 23 -3.26 -1.51 25.85
N ASN A 24 -4.08 -2.34 25.18
CA ASN A 24 -3.70 -3.10 23.98
C ASN A 24 -4.66 -2.79 22.81
N ASP A 25 -5.30 -1.62 22.86
CA ASP A 25 -6.42 -1.27 21.99
C ASP A 25 -6.05 -1.28 20.50
N PHE A 26 -4.87 -0.75 20.13
CA PHE A 26 -4.42 -0.75 18.74
C PHE A 26 -4.07 -2.15 18.28
N THR A 27 -3.36 -2.91 19.13
CA THR A 27 -3.03 -4.31 18.84
C THR A 27 -4.29 -5.17 18.66
N TYR A 28 -5.35 -4.94 19.45
CA TYR A 28 -6.63 -5.64 19.34
C TYR A 28 -7.37 -5.25 18.06
N LEU A 29 -7.54 -3.93 17.81
CA LEU A 29 -8.20 -3.39 16.62
C LEU A 29 -7.57 -3.98 15.34
N ARG A 30 -6.24 -3.96 15.27
CA ARG A 30 -5.48 -4.47 14.14
C ARG A 30 -5.66 -5.98 13.89
N LYS A 31 -5.69 -6.79 14.94
CA LYS A 31 -5.74 -8.26 14.81
C LYS A 31 -7.15 -8.81 14.54
N ASN A 32 -8.17 -8.12 15.00
CA ASN A 32 -9.54 -8.64 14.96
C ASN A 32 -10.38 -8.07 13.82
N ASN A 33 -9.97 -6.93 13.25
CA ASN A 33 -10.64 -6.35 12.11
C ASN A 33 -10.02 -6.86 10.80
N ALA A 34 -10.89 -7.15 9.85
CA ALA A 34 -10.50 -7.68 8.54
C ALA A 34 -10.48 -6.57 7.48
N PHE A 35 -9.60 -5.58 7.68
CA PHE A 35 -9.62 -4.30 6.95
C PHE A 35 -9.58 -4.40 5.41
N PHE A 36 -9.04 -5.47 4.85
CA PHE A 36 -8.83 -5.60 3.40
C PHE A 36 -9.66 -6.70 2.74
N ASN A 37 -10.50 -7.42 3.49
CA ASN A 37 -11.24 -8.59 2.98
C ASN A 37 -12.28 -8.25 1.88
N ASP A 38 -12.67 -7.00 1.76
CA ASP A 38 -13.55 -6.48 0.73
C ASP A 38 -12.82 -6.09 -0.56
N ILE A 39 -11.49 -6.00 -0.55
CA ILE A 39 -10.67 -5.77 -1.75
C ILE A 39 -10.63 -7.07 -2.55
N LYS A 40 -11.36 -7.13 -3.66
CA LYS A 40 -11.56 -8.36 -4.45
C LYS A 40 -11.24 -8.19 -5.93
N SER A 41 -10.96 -6.96 -6.37
CA SER A 41 -10.67 -6.62 -7.75
C SER A 41 -9.39 -5.77 -7.87
N LYS A 42 -8.93 -5.55 -9.10
CA LYS A 42 -7.80 -4.66 -9.37
C LYS A 42 -8.14 -3.22 -9.02
N GLU A 43 -9.37 -2.82 -9.32
CA GLU A 43 -9.91 -1.49 -9.05
C GLU A 43 -9.95 -1.20 -7.55
N ASP A 44 -10.27 -2.20 -6.72
CA ASP A 44 -10.22 -2.07 -5.26
C ASP A 44 -8.78 -1.87 -4.76
N ILE A 45 -7.79 -2.50 -5.39
CA ILE A 45 -6.37 -2.28 -5.04
C ILE A 45 -5.99 -0.83 -5.34
N GLU A 46 -6.35 -0.35 -6.53
CA GLU A 46 -6.04 1.00 -6.97
C GLU A 46 -6.68 2.06 -6.06
N GLU A 47 -7.94 1.88 -5.69
CA GLU A 47 -8.62 2.79 -4.76
C GLU A 47 -8.00 2.72 -3.35
N GLN A 48 -7.62 1.54 -2.85
CA GLN A 48 -6.93 1.43 -1.56
C GLN A 48 -5.57 2.15 -1.57
N ILE A 49 -4.80 2.01 -2.66
CA ILE A 49 -3.52 2.72 -2.84
C ILE A 49 -3.76 4.23 -2.84
N LYS A 50 -4.78 4.70 -3.55
CA LYS A 50 -5.16 6.11 -3.58
C LYS A 50 -5.55 6.63 -2.21
N ILE A 51 -6.31 5.88 -1.42
CA ILE A 51 -6.64 6.24 -0.03
C ILE A 51 -5.36 6.39 0.80
N PHE A 52 -4.42 5.45 0.70
CA PHE A 52 -3.14 5.59 1.41
C PHE A 52 -2.35 6.84 0.98
N VAL A 53 -2.29 7.14 -0.32
CA VAL A 53 -1.66 8.36 -0.85
C VAL A 53 -2.33 9.61 -0.27
N GLU A 54 -3.66 9.67 -0.27
CA GLU A 54 -4.41 10.79 0.29
C GLU A 54 -4.15 10.97 1.79
N LEU A 55 -4.18 9.88 2.56
CA LEU A 55 -3.90 9.90 4.01
C LEU A 55 -2.50 10.46 4.29
N ILE A 56 -1.48 9.97 3.58
CA ILE A 56 -0.10 10.43 3.76
C ILE A 56 0.05 11.91 3.39
N SER A 57 -0.69 12.37 2.38
CA SER A 57 -0.64 13.76 1.92
C SER A 57 -1.26 14.75 2.92
N LYS A 58 -2.33 14.35 3.62
CA LYS A 58 -3.12 15.20 4.52
C LYS A 58 -2.68 15.14 5.99
N MET A 59 -2.13 14.01 6.45
CA MET A 59 -1.78 13.84 7.85
C MET A 59 -0.56 14.69 8.29
N ASP A 60 -0.45 14.94 9.60
CA ASP A 60 0.77 15.51 10.19
C ASP A 60 1.91 14.49 10.14
N ARG A 61 2.79 14.64 9.15
CA ARG A 61 3.92 13.73 8.89
C ARG A 61 5.02 13.80 9.94
N ASP A 62 5.10 14.86 10.74
CA ASP A 62 6.12 14.99 11.79
C ASP A 62 5.75 14.18 13.05
N ASN A 63 4.49 13.81 13.18
CA ASN A 63 4.02 12.94 14.25
C ASN A 63 4.38 11.46 14.02
N TYR A 64 5.17 10.87 14.91
CA TYR A 64 5.56 9.45 14.83
C TYR A 64 4.36 8.49 14.82
N ALA A 65 3.30 8.77 15.59
CA ALA A 65 2.12 7.92 15.65
C ALA A 65 1.41 7.83 14.29
N ASN A 66 1.31 8.95 13.57
CA ASN A 66 0.72 8.98 12.24
C ASN A 66 1.52 8.11 11.27
N ARG A 67 2.84 8.29 11.24
CA ARG A 67 3.74 7.50 10.38
C ARG A 67 3.69 6.01 10.72
N TYR A 68 3.68 5.68 12.00
CA TYR A 68 3.66 4.29 12.45
C TYR A 68 2.37 3.58 12.05
N VAL A 69 1.21 4.19 12.33
CA VAL A 69 -0.10 3.58 12.03
C VAL A 69 -0.25 3.34 10.53
N ILE A 70 0.08 4.33 9.69
CA ILE A 70 -0.06 4.17 8.23
C ILE A 70 0.87 3.08 7.68
N GLN A 71 2.14 3.04 8.14
CA GLN A 71 3.11 2.02 7.71
C GLN A 71 2.65 0.62 8.09
N VAL A 72 2.10 0.46 9.30
CA VAL A 72 1.55 -0.82 9.76
C VAL A 72 0.43 -1.29 8.82
N PHE A 73 -0.52 -0.42 8.47
CA PHE A 73 -1.63 -0.80 7.59
C PHE A 73 -1.20 -1.06 6.14
N ILE A 74 -0.22 -0.31 5.62
CA ILE A 74 0.38 -0.62 4.30
C ILE A 74 0.99 -2.03 4.32
N LEU A 75 1.72 -2.40 5.37
CA LEU A 75 2.30 -3.74 5.50
C LEU A 75 1.24 -4.84 5.64
N GLU A 76 0.13 -4.55 6.30
CA GLU A 76 -0.99 -5.50 6.40
C GLU A 76 -1.71 -5.66 5.07
N PHE A 77 -1.86 -4.57 4.32
CA PHE A 77 -2.38 -4.63 2.97
C PHE A 77 -1.50 -5.52 2.08
N CYS A 78 -0.17 -5.34 2.09
CA CYS A 78 0.75 -6.21 1.35
C CYS A 78 0.59 -7.70 1.75
N LYS A 79 0.45 -7.99 3.04
CA LYS A 79 0.22 -9.38 3.50
C LYS A 79 -1.08 -9.96 2.99
N TYR A 80 -2.16 -9.18 2.98
CA TYR A 80 -3.44 -9.59 2.41
C TYR A 80 -3.31 -9.88 0.91
N LEU A 81 -2.62 -9.01 0.17
CA LEU A 81 -2.39 -9.20 -1.26
C LEU A 81 -1.62 -10.49 -1.57
N ASP A 82 -0.57 -10.77 -0.80
CA ASP A 82 0.27 -11.96 -1.00
C ASP A 82 -0.44 -13.28 -0.62
N LYS A 83 -1.37 -13.24 0.34
CA LYS A 83 -1.96 -14.44 0.94
C LYS A 83 -3.35 -14.78 0.44
N ASP A 84 -4.21 -13.77 0.30
CA ASP A 84 -5.65 -13.98 0.20
C ASP A 84 -6.23 -13.39 -1.09
N PHE A 85 -5.79 -12.19 -1.49
CA PHE A 85 -6.38 -11.47 -2.63
C PHE A 85 -6.43 -12.29 -3.92
N LEU A 86 -5.32 -12.95 -4.30
CA LEU A 86 -5.22 -13.67 -5.56
C LEU A 86 -6.22 -14.84 -5.67
N PHE A 87 -6.73 -15.36 -4.55
CA PHE A 87 -7.77 -16.40 -4.56
C PHE A 87 -9.15 -15.87 -4.95
N ASN A 88 -9.36 -14.55 -4.94
CA ASN A 88 -10.59 -13.93 -5.45
C ASN A 88 -10.62 -13.86 -6.99
N ILE A 89 -9.48 -14.08 -7.66
CA ILE A 89 -9.37 -13.95 -9.12
C ILE A 89 -9.60 -15.30 -9.79
N THR A 90 -10.69 -15.41 -10.54
CA THR A 90 -11.05 -16.65 -11.25
C THR A 90 -10.55 -16.69 -12.70
N ASP A 91 -10.23 -15.53 -13.29
CA ASP A 91 -9.69 -15.46 -14.65
C ASP A 91 -8.19 -15.75 -14.66
N SER A 92 -7.77 -16.74 -15.46
CA SER A 92 -6.37 -17.20 -15.47
C SER A 92 -5.40 -16.14 -16.00
N LYS A 93 -5.79 -15.35 -17.00
CA LYS A 93 -4.89 -14.35 -17.60
C LYS A 93 -4.64 -13.22 -16.61
N LEU A 94 -5.73 -12.70 -16.04
CA LEU A 94 -5.72 -11.66 -15.02
C LEU A 94 -4.96 -12.12 -13.76
N PHE A 95 -5.13 -13.38 -13.35
CA PHE A 95 -4.41 -13.94 -12.20
C PHE A 95 -2.89 -13.82 -12.36
N PHE A 96 -2.33 -14.27 -13.49
CA PHE A 96 -0.88 -14.23 -13.69
C PHE A 96 -0.35 -12.80 -13.85
N GLU A 97 -1.12 -11.92 -14.48
CA GLU A 97 -0.79 -10.50 -14.58
C GLU A 97 -0.73 -9.83 -13.20
N LEU A 98 -1.80 -9.96 -12.41
CA LEU A 98 -1.88 -9.39 -11.07
C LEU A 98 -0.86 -10.00 -10.12
N LYS A 99 -0.60 -11.31 -10.21
CA LYS A 99 0.40 -11.99 -9.37
C LYS A 99 1.78 -11.38 -9.51
N GLU A 100 2.23 -11.09 -10.73
CA GLU A 100 3.55 -10.49 -10.96
C GLU A 100 3.59 -9.02 -10.53
N LEU A 101 2.51 -8.27 -10.77
CA LEU A 101 2.40 -6.88 -10.34
C LEU A 101 2.40 -6.74 -8.80
N ILE A 102 1.56 -7.53 -8.13
CA ILE A 102 1.47 -7.58 -6.66
C ILE A 102 2.82 -7.96 -6.08
N LYS A 103 3.46 -9.02 -6.59
CA LYS A 103 4.77 -9.45 -6.08
C LYS A 103 5.83 -8.36 -6.21
N LYS A 104 5.83 -7.56 -7.28
CA LYS A 104 6.77 -6.44 -7.42
C LYS A 104 6.45 -5.33 -6.42
N PHE A 105 5.17 -4.96 -6.31
CA PHE A 105 4.70 -3.96 -5.36
C PHE A 105 5.04 -4.32 -3.91
N THR A 106 4.66 -5.52 -3.45
CA THR A 106 4.87 -5.95 -2.06
C THR A 106 6.35 -6.07 -1.73
N ASN A 107 7.18 -6.56 -2.64
CA ASN A 107 8.63 -6.62 -2.43
C ASN A 107 9.29 -5.24 -2.28
N GLU A 108 8.88 -4.24 -3.07
CA GLU A 108 9.41 -2.87 -2.93
C GLU A 108 9.07 -2.29 -1.54
N ILE A 109 7.83 -2.43 -1.09
CA ILE A 109 7.40 -2.01 0.24
C ILE A 109 8.15 -2.76 1.34
N TYR A 110 8.31 -4.08 1.23
CA TYR A 110 9.03 -4.88 2.22
C TYR A 110 10.52 -4.52 2.30
N GLU A 111 11.18 -4.25 1.19
CA GLU A 111 12.59 -3.83 1.20
C GLU A 111 12.76 -2.43 1.81
N ASN A 112 11.84 -1.50 1.56
CA ASN A 112 11.80 -0.20 2.25
C ASN A 112 11.66 -0.37 3.78
N ASN A 113 10.77 -1.28 4.20
CA ASN A 113 10.48 -1.54 5.61
C ASN A 113 11.51 -2.43 6.31
N LYS A 114 12.24 -3.28 5.59
CA LYS A 114 13.32 -4.11 6.16
C LYS A 114 14.49 -3.26 6.66
N LYS A 115 14.78 -2.17 5.95
CA LYS A 115 15.75 -1.15 6.40
C LYS A 115 15.29 -0.45 7.69
N PHE A 116 13.97 -0.43 7.96
CA PHE A 116 13.37 0.30 9.08
C PHE A 116 13.61 -0.37 10.42
N MET A 117 13.42 -1.70 10.46
CA MET A 117 13.54 -2.48 11.69
C MET A 117 14.96 -2.43 12.28
N GLN A 118 15.94 -1.99 11.49
CA GLN A 118 17.33 -1.86 11.92
C GLN A 118 17.64 -0.50 12.59
N ASN A 119 16.86 0.57 12.36
CA ASN A 119 17.04 1.90 12.98
C ASN A 119 15.71 2.69 13.10
N LEU A 120 14.83 2.25 14.01
CA LEU A 120 13.43 2.70 14.14
C LEU A 120 13.20 4.21 14.43
N SER A 121 14.11 4.89 15.12
CA SER A 121 13.85 6.26 15.62
C SER A 121 14.29 7.38 14.67
N LEU A 122 15.31 7.17 13.85
CA LEU A 122 15.91 8.22 13.01
C LEU A 122 15.31 8.33 11.60
N HIS A 123 14.69 7.25 11.08
CA HIS A 123 14.34 7.20 9.64
C HIS A 123 12.85 7.04 9.33
N SER A 124 11.95 7.02 10.32
CA SER A 124 10.51 6.77 10.07
C SER A 124 9.86 7.69 9.01
N LEU A 125 10.31 8.94 8.88
CA LEU A 125 9.82 9.87 7.83
C LEU A 125 10.37 9.53 6.44
N GLU A 126 11.66 9.21 6.33
CA GLU A 126 12.27 8.79 5.06
C GLU A 126 11.60 7.51 4.54
N HIS A 127 11.26 6.60 5.45
CA HIS A 127 10.61 5.34 5.10
C HIS A 127 9.19 5.56 4.60
N LEU A 128 8.45 6.45 5.27
CA LEU A 128 7.14 6.86 4.79
C LEU A 128 7.23 7.53 3.40
N LEU A 129 8.29 8.30 3.15
CA LEU A 129 8.51 8.92 1.85
C LEU A 129 8.81 7.89 0.75
N GLU A 130 9.61 6.86 1.05
CA GLU A 130 9.86 5.74 0.12
C GLU A 130 8.58 4.95 -0.16
N ASP A 131 7.80 4.61 0.88
CA ASP A 131 6.52 3.93 0.72
C ASP A 131 5.52 4.78 -0.08
N TYR A 132 5.48 6.09 0.17
CA TYR A 132 4.69 7.05 -0.61
C TYR A 132 5.11 7.08 -2.08
N GLY A 133 6.41 7.11 -2.37
CA GLY A 133 6.94 7.03 -3.73
C GLY A 133 6.53 5.75 -4.45
N THR A 134 6.60 4.60 -3.75
CA THR A 134 6.12 3.32 -4.28
C THR A 134 4.62 3.36 -4.54
N LEU A 135 3.80 3.85 -3.60
CA LEU A 135 2.35 3.98 -3.80
C LEU A 135 2.03 4.83 -5.03
N LEU A 136 2.66 6.00 -5.20
CA LEU A 136 2.48 6.86 -6.37
C LEU A 136 2.87 6.17 -7.69
N LYS A 137 3.96 5.38 -7.67
CA LYS A 137 4.41 4.61 -8.84
C LYS A 137 3.36 3.59 -9.28
N TYR A 138 2.71 2.92 -8.34
CA TYR A 138 1.70 1.88 -8.62
C TYR A 138 0.27 2.45 -8.75
N MET A 139 0.03 3.70 -8.36
CA MET A 139 -1.20 4.44 -8.69
C MET A 139 -1.27 4.80 -10.19
N LYS A 140 -0.12 4.90 -10.88
CA LYS A 140 0.01 5.24 -12.31
C LYS A 140 0.10 4.00 -13.22
N LEU A 141 -0.68 2.95 -12.93
CA LEU A 141 -0.70 1.74 -13.77
C LEU A 141 -1.21 1.99 -15.21
N GLU A 142 -1.85 3.13 -15.48
CA GLU A 142 -2.36 3.49 -16.81
C GLU A 142 -1.34 4.19 -17.73
N GLU A 143 -0.40 4.99 -17.22
CA GLU A 143 0.42 5.87 -18.10
C GLU A 143 1.56 5.16 -18.86
N ARG A 144 1.90 3.91 -18.53
CA ARG A 144 3.04 3.22 -19.15
C ARG A 144 2.72 2.40 -20.38
N GLU A 145 1.46 2.06 -20.64
CA GLU A 145 1.11 1.31 -21.86
C GLU A 145 0.84 2.20 -23.08
N GLU A 146 0.39 3.45 -22.89
CA GLU A 146 0.14 4.35 -24.03
C GLU A 146 1.42 4.90 -24.68
N LYS A 147 2.57 4.91 -24.00
CA LYS A 147 3.84 5.44 -24.56
C LYS A 147 4.71 4.43 -25.31
N LYS A 148 4.23 3.20 -25.56
CA LYS A 148 4.99 2.18 -26.32
C LYS A 148 4.47 1.86 -27.73
N VAL A 149 3.45 2.57 -28.22
CA VAL A 149 3.00 2.44 -29.63
C VAL A 149 2.94 3.82 -30.30
N GLU A 150 4.02 4.59 -30.23
CA GLU A 150 4.37 5.43 -31.38
C GLU A 150 5.16 4.56 -32.35
N SER A 151 4.42 4.00 -33.29
CA SER A 151 4.89 3.32 -34.49
C SER A 151 5.92 4.15 -35.24
N ILE A 152 7.21 3.91 -34.99
CA ILE A 152 8.30 4.30 -35.88
C ILE A 152 8.39 3.27 -37.01
N TRP A 153 7.36 3.19 -37.83
CA TRP A 153 7.46 2.65 -39.19
C TRP A 153 6.71 3.60 -40.11
N PRO A 154 7.39 4.56 -40.76
CA PRO A 154 6.80 5.22 -41.91
C PRO A 154 6.67 4.15 -43.00
N GLY A 155 5.44 3.96 -43.47
CA GLY A 155 5.12 2.97 -44.48
C GLY A 155 5.95 3.12 -45.77
N ASN A 156 6.25 1.97 -46.35
CA ASN A 156 6.34 1.67 -47.78
C ASN A 156 6.68 2.80 -48.76
N LYS A 157 7.85 2.66 -49.38
CA LYS A 157 8.19 2.81 -50.82
C LYS A 157 9.53 2.07 -50.98
N LEU A 158 9.84 1.17 -51.92
CA LEU A 158 9.33 0.73 -53.22
C LEU A 158 10.10 -0.57 -53.56
N TRP A 159 9.40 -1.65 -53.91
CA TRP A 159 9.67 -2.55 -55.06
C TRP A 159 8.30 -3.05 -55.52
#